data_AF-A0A382KMV3-F1
#
_entry.id   AF-A0A382KMV3-F1
#
_cell.length_a   1.000
_cell.length_b   1.000
_cell.length_c   1.000
_cell.angle_alpha   90.00
_cell.angle_beta   90.00
_cell.angle_gamma   90.00
#
_symmetry.space_group_name_H-M   'P 1'
#
loop_
_entity.id
_entity.type
_entity.pdbx_description
1 polymer ?
#
loop_
_entity_poly.entity_id
_entity_poly.type
_entity_poly.pdbx_seq_one_letter_code
_entity_poly.pdbx_strand_id
1 'polypeptide(L)'
;MTQNSKLTSLRDQIMWDRLIAIVEEQAQTLIRTAFSNTVREAGDLSAGVFDLSGRMVAQAVTGTPGHVNAMAASVSHFIAKYPLEQMEEGDVYITNDPWLATGHLHDFTVVTPAFRDGAIVALFASTCHVVDVGGLGFGPDGRQVFEEGIYLPIMPLAKRGKMN
;
A
#
# COMPACT_ATOMS: atom_id res chain seq x y z
N MET A 1 -16.36 34.24 13.57
CA MET A 1 -17.04 33.75 12.36
C MET A 1 -17.55 32.34 12.64
N THR A 2 -18.83 32.21 12.96
CA THR A 2 -19.48 30.90 13.13
C THR A 2 -19.58 30.24 11.77
N GLN A 3 -18.77 29.21 11.51
CA GLN A 3 -18.92 28.41 10.30
C GLN A 3 -20.32 27.78 10.32
N ASN A 4 -21.06 27.96 9.22
CA ASN A 4 -22.37 27.36 9.02
C ASN A 4 -22.22 25.84 8.99
N SER A 5 -22.76 25.14 10.01
CA SER A 5 -22.52 23.69 10.21
C SER A 5 -22.95 22.85 9.02
N LYS A 6 -24.01 23.25 8.30
CA LYS A 6 -24.48 22.57 7.08
C LYS A 6 -23.52 22.69 5.90
N LEU A 7 -22.84 23.84 5.76
CA LEU A 7 -21.82 24.01 4.72
C LEU A 7 -20.56 23.21 5.05
N THR A 8 -20.25 23.06 6.32
CA THR A 8 -19.12 22.25 6.80
C THR A 8 -19.39 20.77 6.52
N SER A 9 -20.57 20.25 6.89
CA SER A 9 -20.93 18.85 6.62
C SER A 9 -20.94 18.49 5.14
N LEU A 10 -21.41 19.41 4.28
CA LEU A 10 -21.37 19.18 2.82
C LEU A 10 -19.94 19.14 2.30
N ARG A 11 -19.07 20.05 2.78
CA ARG A 11 -17.66 20.06 2.40
C ARG A 11 -16.95 18.78 2.82
N ASP A 12 -17.18 18.31 4.04
CA ASP A 12 -16.58 17.08 4.55
C ASP A 12 -17.04 15.86 3.73
N GLN A 13 -18.33 15.79 3.37
CA GLN A 13 -18.83 14.75 2.48
C GLN A 13 -18.13 14.76 1.11
N ILE A 14 -17.99 15.94 0.49
CA ILE A 14 -17.29 16.07 -0.80
C ILE A 14 -15.82 15.62 -0.67
N MET A 15 -15.16 15.96 0.44
CA MET A 15 -13.78 15.54 0.69
C MET A 15 -13.69 14.02 0.86
N TRP A 16 -14.62 13.42 1.60
CA TRP A 16 -14.70 11.98 1.78
C TRP A 16 -14.90 11.24 0.45
N ASP A 17 -15.88 11.66 -0.35
CA ASP A 17 -16.18 11.04 -1.64
C ASP A 17 -14.98 11.12 -2.60
N ARG A 18 -14.20 12.21 -2.55
CA ARG A 18 -12.96 12.35 -3.31
C ARG A 18 -11.86 11.40 -2.86
N LEU A 19 -11.68 11.21 -1.55
CA LEU A 19 -10.69 10.27 -1.02
C LEU A 19 -11.03 8.84 -1.47
N ILE A 20 -12.30 8.45 -1.38
CA ILE A 20 -12.79 7.15 -1.87
C ILE A 20 -12.57 7.00 -3.36
N ALA A 21 -12.87 8.03 -4.16
CA ALA A 21 -12.64 7.98 -5.61
C ALA A 21 -11.16 7.79 -5.96
N ILE A 22 -10.24 8.46 -5.26
CA ILE A 22 -8.79 8.36 -5.50
C ILE A 22 -8.28 6.93 -5.24
N VAL A 23 -8.63 6.35 -4.10
CA VAL A 23 -8.16 4.98 -3.76
C VAL A 23 -8.81 3.92 -4.65
N GLU A 24 -10.06 4.13 -5.09
CA GLU A 24 -10.68 3.24 -6.08
C GLU A 24 -9.99 3.36 -7.44
N GLU A 25 -9.63 4.56 -7.89
CA GLU A 25 -8.85 4.75 -9.12
C GLU A 25 -7.46 4.11 -9.03
N GLN A 26 -6.81 4.18 -7.86
CA GLN A 26 -5.55 3.48 -7.58
C GLN A 26 -5.72 1.96 -7.78
N ALA A 27 -6.74 1.36 -7.16
CA ALA A 27 -7.03 -0.07 -7.31
C ALA A 27 -7.38 -0.46 -8.75
N GLN A 28 -8.25 0.30 -9.42
CA GLN A 28 -8.65 0.00 -10.80
C GLN A 28 -7.48 0.11 -11.77
N THR A 29 -6.56 1.04 -11.53
CA THR A 29 -5.30 1.14 -12.29
C THR A 29 -4.44 -0.11 -12.10
N LEU A 30 -4.29 -0.60 -10.87
CA LEU A 30 -3.55 -1.83 -10.59
C LEU A 30 -4.20 -3.05 -11.29
N ILE A 31 -5.52 -3.22 -11.19
CA ILE A 31 -6.27 -4.29 -11.87
C ILE A 31 -6.02 -4.25 -13.38
N ARG A 32 -6.15 -3.07 -14.00
CA ARG A 32 -6.04 -2.91 -15.46
C ARG A 32 -4.63 -3.08 -16.02
N THR A 33 -3.62 -2.83 -15.20
CA THR A 33 -2.20 -2.93 -15.59
C THR A 33 -1.56 -4.26 -15.18
N ALA A 34 -2.23 -5.04 -14.32
CA ALA A 34 -1.74 -6.33 -13.89
C ALA A 34 -1.75 -7.36 -15.03
N PHE A 35 -0.63 -8.07 -15.17
CA PHE A 35 -0.53 -9.28 -15.98
C PHE A 35 -1.08 -10.52 -15.26
N SER A 36 -1.00 -10.55 -13.92
CA SER A 36 -1.46 -11.66 -13.09
C SER A 36 -3.00 -11.72 -13.07
N ASN A 37 -3.57 -12.88 -13.39
CA ASN A 37 -5.00 -13.13 -13.27
C ASN A 37 -5.49 -13.06 -11.81
N THR A 38 -4.63 -13.38 -10.83
CA THR A 38 -4.96 -13.26 -9.40
C THR A 38 -5.28 -11.82 -9.03
N VAL A 39 -4.51 -10.86 -9.57
CA VAL A 39 -4.79 -9.44 -9.37
C VAL A 39 -5.91 -8.95 -10.29
N ARG A 40 -5.83 -9.26 -11.59
CA ARG A 40 -6.74 -8.72 -12.61
C ARG A 40 -8.18 -9.26 -12.54
N GLU A 41 -8.33 -10.56 -12.30
CA GLU A 41 -9.62 -11.25 -12.35
C GLU A 41 -10.16 -11.56 -10.94
N ALA A 42 -9.29 -12.01 -10.03
CA ALA A 42 -9.70 -12.34 -8.66
C ALA A 42 -9.70 -11.14 -7.71
N GLY A 43 -9.07 -10.01 -8.10
CA GLY A 43 -9.05 -8.79 -7.30
C GLY A 43 -8.21 -8.91 -6.03
N ASP A 44 -7.17 -9.75 -6.06
CA ASP A 44 -6.30 -10.03 -4.90
C ASP A 44 -5.25 -8.93 -4.72
N LEU A 45 -5.76 -7.74 -4.41
CA LEU A 45 -4.99 -6.53 -4.15
C LEU A 45 -5.69 -5.66 -3.11
N SER A 46 -4.97 -4.70 -2.54
CA SER A 46 -5.55 -3.61 -1.77
C SER A 46 -4.85 -2.28 -2.12
N ALA A 47 -5.56 -1.19 -1.92
CA ALA A 47 -5.08 0.17 -2.15
C ALA A 47 -5.64 1.10 -1.07
N GLY A 48 -4.80 1.98 -0.54
CA GLY A 48 -5.20 2.88 0.54
C GLY A 48 -4.38 4.15 0.62
N VAL A 49 -4.99 5.16 1.22
CA VAL A 49 -4.36 6.43 1.56
C VAL A 49 -4.28 6.57 3.07
N PHE A 50 -3.13 7.06 3.54
CA PHE A 50 -2.73 7.11 4.93
C PHE A 50 -2.34 8.53 5.31
N ASP A 51 -2.60 8.87 6.56
CA ASP A 51 -2.08 10.11 7.13
C ASP A 51 -0.59 9.99 7.52
N LEU A 52 -0.02 11.10 7.97
CA LEU A 52 1.38 11.19 8.38
C LEU A 52 1.70 10.43 9.67
N SER A 53 0.70 9.87 10.36
CA SER A 53 0.90 8.96 11.49
C SER A 53 0.81 7.49 11.06
N GLY A 54 0.69 7.21 9.76
CA GLY A 54 0.53 5.86 9.22
C GLY A 54 -0.85 5.26 9.46
N ARG A 55 -1.87 6.07 9.78
CA ARG A 55 -3.25 5.58 9.95
C ARG A 55 -3.96 5.61 8.60
N MET A 56 -4.59 4.50 8.24
CA MET A 56 -5.38 4.40 7.01
C MET A 56 -6.61 5.31 7.12
N VAL A 57 -6.75 6.24 6.17
CA VAL A 57 -7.85 7.22 6.12
C VAL A 57 -8.97 6.72 5.22
N ALA A 58 -8.61 6.20 4.04
CA ALA A 58 -9.54 5.62 3.09
C ALA A 58 -8.86 4.47 2.34
N GLN A 59 -9.66 3.55 1.84
CA GLN A 59 -9.20 2.38 1.08
C GLN A 59 -10.20 2.04 -0.03
N ALA A 60 -9.71 1.38 -1.07
CA ALA A 60 -10.56 0.87 -2.13
C ALA A 60 -11.55 -0.18 -1.59
N VAL A 61 -12.67 -0.37 -2.26
CA VAL A 61 -13.63 -1.44 -1.87
C VAL A 61 -13.11 -2.82 -2.30
N THR A 62 -12.17 -2.83 -3.23
CA THR A 62 -11.47 -4.02 -3.71
C THR A 62 -10.46 -4.52 -2.67
N GLY A 63 -10.35 -5.85 -2.59
CA GLY A 63 -9.38 -6.51 -1.72
C GLY A 63 -9.99 -7.35 -0.61
N THR A 64 -9.28 -8.39 -0.23
CA THR A 64 -9.68 -9.26 0.87
C THR A 64 -9.42 -8.55 2.21
N PRO A 65 -10.26 -8.73 3.24
CA PRO A 65 -10.04 -8.10 4.54
C PRO A 65 -8.67 -8.41 5.17
N GLY A 66 -8.09 -9.58 4.86
CA GLY A 66 -6.75 -9.97 5.28
C GLY A 66 -5.68 -9.05 4.71
N HIS A 67 -5.73 -8.79 3.39
CA HIS A 67 -4.80 -7.88 2.71
C HIS A 67 -4.88 -6.45 3.20
N VAL A 68 -6.09 -5.92 3.31
CA VAL A 68 -6.33 -4.53 3.71
C VAL A 68 -5.76 -4.24 5.08
N ASN A 69 -6.06 -5.10 6.06
CA ASN A 69 -5.62 -4.89 7.43
C ASN A 69 -4.11 -5.09 7.58
N ALA A 70 -3.53 -6.06 6.85
CA ALA A 70 -2.10 -6.26 6.82
C ALA A 70 -1.35 -5.06 6.18
N MET A 71 -1.84 -4.55 5.05
CA MET A 71 -1.34 -3.32 4.43
C MET A 71 -1.43 -2.15 5.41
N ALA A 72 -2.56 -2.02 6.12
CA ALA A 72 -2.74 -0.94 7.08
C ALA A 72 -1.73 -1.00 8.23
N ALA A 73 -1.42 -2.20 8.73
CA ALA A 73 -0.40 -2.39 9.76
C ALA A 73 1.02 -2.11 9.22
N SER A 74 1.31 -2.54 7.99
CA SER A 74 2.67 -2.49 7.43
C SER A 74 3.19 -1.07 7.20
N VAL A 75 2.33 -0.10 6.85
CA VAL A 75 2.72 1.31 6.64
C VAL A 75 3.46 1.89 7.85
N SER A 76 3.07 1.53 9.07
CA SER A 76 3.76 1.98 10.29
C SER A 76 5.22 1.50 10.34
N HIS A 77 5.52 0.30 9.82
CA HIS A 77 6.87 -0.24 9.73
C HIS A 77 7.70 0.45 8.65
N PHE A 78 7.09 0.88 7.54
CA PHE A 78 7.75 1.72 6.54
C PHE A 78 8.19 3.05 7.15
N ILE A 79 7.31 3.73 7.88
CA ILE A 79 7.62 5.00 8.56
C ILE A 79 8.70 4.79 9.62
N ALA A 80 8.64 3.68 10.39
CA ALA A 80 9.64 3.38 11.40
C ALA A 80 11.05 3.18 10.80
N LYS A 81 11.13 2.57 9.60
CA LYS A 81 12.40 2.34 8.92
C LYS A 81 12.89 3.57 8.15
N TYR A 82 11.98 4.28 7.49
CA TYR A 82 12.23 5.50 6.73
C TYR A 82 11.33 6.60 7.29
N PRO A 83 11.80 7.37 8.29
CA PRO A 83 11.04 8.49 8.85
C PRO A 83 10.63 9.47 7.76
N LEU A 84 9.48 10.13 7.94
CA LEU A 84 8.90 11.03 6.94
C LEU A 84 9.87 12.15 6.52
N GLU A 85 10.70 12.62 7.44
CA GLU A 85 11.67 13.69 7.19
C GLU A 85 12.82 13.27 6.26
N GLN A 86 12.99 11.95 6.05
CA GLN A 86 14.01 11.37 5.19
C GLN A 86 13.44 10.95 3.82
N MET A 87 12.13 10.93 3.66
CA MET A 87 11.50 10.59 2.40
C MET A 87 11.56 11.78 1.44
N GLU A 88 11.88 11.52 0.18
CA GLU A 88 11.94 12.54 -0.88
C GLU A 88 10.86 12.30 -1.95
N GLU A 89 10.52 13.35 -2.69
CA GLU A 89 9.55 13.25 -3.77
C GLU A 89 10.04 12.28 -4.86
N GLY A 90 9.18 11.33 -5.22
CA GLY A 90 9.50 10.26 -6.17
C GLY A 90 10.17 9.03 -5.55
N ASP A 91 10.38 8.99 -4.23
CA ASP A 91 10.73 7.74 -3.55
C ASP A 91 9.56 6.74 -3.59
N VAL A 92 9.90 5.46 -3.68
CA VAL A 92 8.94 4.34 -3.59
C VAL A 92 9.59 3.26 -2.76
N TYR A 93 8.87 2.70 -1.79
CA TYR A 93 9.35 1.64 -0.91
C TYR A 93 8.60 0.35 -1.16
N ILE A 94 9.26 -0.80 -0.97
CA ILE A 94 8.68 -2.12 -1.17
C ILE A 94 9.10 -3.09 -0.06
N THR A 95 8.23 -4.06 0.25
CA THR A 95 8.55 -5.26 1.02
C THR A 95 7.57 -6.39 0.71
N ASN A 96 7.98 -7.62 0.96
CA ASN A 96 7.09 -8.76 1.16
C ASN A 96 7.43 -9.50 2.47
N ASP A 97 7.99 -8.78 3.44
CA ASP A 97 8.38 -9.35 4.74
C ASP A 97 7.16 -9.97 5.43
N PRO A 98 7.15 -11.29 5.72
CA PRO A 98 5.96 -11.95 6.23
C PRO A 98 5.67 -11.58 7.69
N TRP A 99 6.63 -11.04 8.43
CA TRP A 99 6.44 -10.60 9.82
C TRP A 99 6.00 -9.14 9.93
N LEU A 100 6.44 -8.30 8.99
CA LEU A 100 6.15 -6.86 8.99
C LEU A 100 5.06 -6.45 7.99
N ALA A 101 4.66 -7.33 7.08
CA ALA A 101 3.60 -7.10 6.10
C ALA A 101 2.48 -8.15 6.19
N THR A 102 2.32 -9.03 5.21
CA THR A 102 1.06 -9.77 5.01
C THR A 102 1.03 -11.20 5.53
N GLY A 103 2.01 -11.62 6.33
CA GLY A 103 2.03 -12.97 6.91
C GLY A 103 2.64 -14.04 6.00
N HIS A 104 2.90 -13.74 4.73
CA HIS A 104 3.53 -14.64 3.77
C HIS A 104 4.28 -13.87 2.67
N LEU A 105 5.17 -14.56 1.94
CA LEU A 105 6.05 -13.92 0.95
C LEU A 105 5.38 -13.52 -0.37
N HIS A 106 4.14 -13.96 -0.61
CA HIS A 106 3.51 -13.75 -1.92
C HIS A 106 2.91 -12.36 -2.10
N ASP A 107 2.63 -11.62 -1.03
CA ASP A 107 2.12 -10.27 -1.22
C ASP A 107 3.22 -9.23 -1.07
N PHE A 108 3.28 -8.34 -2.04
CA PHE A 108 4.22 -7.23 -2.05
C PHE A 108 3.46 -5.96 -1.70
N THR A 109 3.83 -5.36 -0.58
CA THR A 109 3.36 -4.03 -0.21
C THR A 109 4.32 -2.96 -0.72
N VAL A 110 3.76 -1.96 -1.38
CA VAL A 110 4.46 -0.78 -1.87
C VAL A 110 3.90 0.45 -1.17
N VAL A 111 4.78 1.36 -0.74
CA VAL A 111 4.43 2.63 -0.10
C VAL A 111 5.10 3.79 -0.83
N THR A 112 4.32 4.81 -1.17
CA THR A 112 4.76 5.99 -1.90
C THR A 112 4.32 7.27 -1.16
N PRO A 113 5.23 8.16 -0.74
CA PRO A 113 4.88 9.46 -0.19
C PRO A 113 4.34 10.41 -1.26
N ALA A 114 3.22 11.07 -0.95
CA ALA A 114 2.63 12.11 -1.79
C ALA A 114 3.05 13.49 -1.29
N PHE A 115 3.58 14.31 -2.20
CA PHE A 115 4.07 15.66 -1.91
C PHE A 115 3.13 16.73 -2.46
N ARG A 116 3.08 17.86 -1.76
CA ARG A 116 2.48 19.10 -2.23
C ARG A 116 3.28 20.27 -1.66
N ASP A 117 3.66 21.21 -2.53
CA ASP A 117 4.40 22.42 -2.14
C ASP A 117 5.68 22.11 -1.32
N GLY A 118 6.36 21.00 -1.65
CA GLY A 118 7.59 20.54 -0.99
C GLY A 118 7.41 19.81 0.34
N ALA A 119 6.17 19.54 0.77
CA ALA A 119 5.87 18.80 2.00
C ALA A 119 5.06 17.54 1.74
N ILE A 120 5.29 16.49 2.53
CA ILE A 120 4.48 15.27 2.48
C ILE A 120 3.09 15.58 3.03
N VAL A 121 2.05 15.19 2.30
CA VAL A 121 0.64 15.39 2.68
C VAL A 121 -0.09 14.10 2.98
N ALA A 122 0.39 12.97 2.44
CA ALA A 122 -0.18 11.65 2.66
C ALA A 122 0.84 10.57 2.25
N LEU A 123 0.58 9.33 2.65
CA LEU A 123 1.22 8.16 2.06
C LEU A 123 0.16 7.37 1.29
N PHE A 124 0.52 6.86 0.12
CA PHE A 124 -0.28 5.86 -0.59
C PHE A 124 0.38 4.51 -0.39
N ALA A 125 -0.44 3.48 -0.18
CA ALA A 125 0.03 2.10 -0.16
C ALA A 125 -0.82 1.24 -1.06
N SER A 126 -0.20 0.20 -1.61
CA SER A 126 -0.89 -0.89 -2.28
C SER A 126 -0.19 -2.20 -2.00
N THR A 127 -0.98 -3.25 -1.89
CA THR A 127 -0.48 -4.62 -1.76
C THR A 127 -1.07 -5.46 -2.88
N CYS A 128 -0.24 -6.22 -3.58
CA CYS A 128 -0.67 -7.14 -4.64
C CYS A 128 -0.10 -8.52 -4.41
N HIS A 129 -0.90 -9.54 -4.67
CA HIS A 129 -0.46 -10.93 -4.63
C HIS A 129 0.32 -11.34 -5.89
N VAL A 130 1.43 -12.03 -5.69
CA VAL A 130 2.28 -12.59 -6.73
C VAL A 130 2.31 -14.11 -6.58
N VAL A 131 1.82 -14.79 -7.61
CA VAL A 131 1.59 -16.25 -7.58
C VAL A 131 2.86 -17.07 -7.45
N ASP A 132 4.00 -16.55 -7.90
CA ASP A 132 5.28 -17.25 -7.84
C ASP A 132 6.37 -16.27 -7.40
N VAL A 133 7.03 -16.63 -6.30
CA VAL A 133 8.13 -15.89 -5.70
C VAL A 133 9.43 -16.68 -5.70
N GLY A 134 9.49 -17.81 -6.42
CA GLY A 134 10.69 -18.63 -6.62
C GLY A 134 11.00 -19.63 -5.51
N GLY A 135 10.02 -19.97 -4.66
CA GLY A 135 10.15 -20.94 -3.57
C GLY A 135 9.58 -22.33 -3.88
N LEU A 136 9.41 -23.15 -2.85
CA LEU A 136 8.77 -24.47 -2.92
C LEU A 136 7.26 -24.41 -3.29
N GLY A 137 6.66 -23.21 -3.28
CA GLY A 137 5.25 -22.98 -3.60
C GLY A 137 4.34 -22.97 -2.36
N PHE A 138 3.03 -23.02 -2.58
CA PHE A 138 1.99 -22.85 -1.54
C PHE A 138 1.80 -24.05 -0.59
N GLY A 139 2.65 -25.08 -0.68
CA GLY A 139 2.56 -26.28 0.15
C GLY A 139 3.13 -26.08 1.55
N PRO A 140 2.74 -26.91 2.53
CA PRO A 140 3.31 -26.89 3.89
C PRO A 140 4.70 -27.55 3.97
N ASP A 141 5.34 -27.79 2.82
CA ASP A 141 6.60 -28.53 2.71
C ASP A 141 7.81 -27.69 3.17
N GLY A 142 7.69 -26.36 3.15
CA GLY A 142 8.69 -25.44 3.65
C GLY A 142 8.96 -25.66 5.13
N ARG A 143 10.23 -25.88 5.49
CA ARG A 143 10.65 -26.02 6.89
C ARG A 143 11.16 -24.69 7.44
N GLN A 144 11.56 -23.78 6.55
CA GLN A 144 12.10 -22.47 6.84
C GLN A 144 11.67 -21.47 5.75
N VAL A 145 11.53 -20.20 6.12
CA VAL A 145 11.18 -19.10 5.20
C VAL A 145 12.10 -19.01 3.98
N PHE A 146 13.37 -19.42 4.12
CA PHE A 146 14.38 -19.38 3.05
C PHE A 146 14.06 -20.33 1.89
N GLU A 147 13.17 -21.30 2.12
CA GLU A 147 12.69 -22.24 1.12
C GLU A 147 11.43 -21.73 0.39
N GLU A 148 10.81 -20.66 0.88
CA GLU A 148 9.51 -20.17 0.42
C GLU A 148 9.61 -19.08 -0.65
N GLY A 149 10.83 -18.67 -1.02
CA GLY A 149 11.10 -17.81 -2.16
C GLY A 149 11.80 -16.50 -1.79
N ILE A 150 11.63 -15.48 -2.64
CA ILE A 150 12.30 -14.19 -2.45
C ILE A 150 11.76 -13.49 -1.21
N TYR A 151 12.68 -13.03 -0.36
CA TYR A 151 12.39 -12.20 0.79
C TYR A 151 13.02 -10.83 0.57
N LEU A 152 12.17 -9.80 0.49
CA LEU A 152 12.54 -8.40 0.37
C LEU A 152 12.27 -7.70 1.70
N PRO A 153 13.32 -7.35 2.49
CA PRO A 153 13.12 -6.48 3.63
C PRO A 153 12.64 -5.10 3.14
N ILE A 154 12.03 -4.31 4.01
CA ILE A 154 11.59 -2.96 3.67
C ILE A 154 12.74 -2.17 3.04
N MET A 155 12.65 -1.83 1.77
CA MET A 155 13.74 -1.19 1.03
C MET A 155 13.20 -0.25 -0.05
N PRO A 156 14.03 0.66 -0.57
CA PRO A 156 13.62 1.54 -1.64
C PRO A 156 13.52 0.74 -2.95
N LEU A 157 12.38 0.79 -3.61
CA LEU A 157 12.16 0.32 -4.98
C LEU A 157 12.65 1.36 -6.00
N ALA A 158 12.33 2.62 -5.73
CA ALA A 158 12.83 3.78 -6.47
C ALA A 158 13.26 4.86 -5.48
N LYS A 159 14.27 5.64 -5.89
CA LYS A 159 14.70 6.85 -5.19
C LYS A 159 14.62 8.04 -6.12
N ARG A 160 13.93 9.10 -5.70
CA ARG A 160 13.75 10.34 -6.50
C ARG A 160 13.36 10.07 -7.96
N GLY A 161 12.39 9.18 -8.17
CA GLY A 161 11.88 8.80 -9.49
C GLY A 161 12.81 7.89 -10.31
N LYS A 162 13.95 7.45 -9.77
CA LYS A 162 14.84 6.50 -10.43
C LYS A 162 14.72 5.12 -9.78
N MET A 163 14.37 4.13 -10.59
CA MET A 163 14.38 2.72 -10.17
C MET A 163 15.78 2.30 -9.73
N ASN A 164 15.87 1.57 -8.62
CA ASN A 164 17.13 1.02 -8.12
C ASN A 164 17.62 -0.19 -8.94
#